data_AF-A0A7C2C5X9-F1
#
_entry.id   AF-A0A7C2C5X9-F1
#
_cell.length_a   1.000
_cell.length_b   1.000
_cell.length_c   1.000
_cell.angle_alpha   90.00
_cell.angle_beta   90.00
_cell.angle_gamma   90.00
#
_symmetry.space_group_name_H-M   'P 1'
#
loop_
_entity.id
_entity.type
_entity.pdbx_description
1 polymer ?
#
loop_
_entity_poly.entity_id
_entity_poly.type
_entity_poly.pdbx_seq_one_letter_code
_entity_poly.pdbx_strand_id
1 'polypeptide(L)'
;AEYDQALLDYQYEIGLRHHRTKKNRTDGVNSAPHIPLRYLVAFIYPITATVRPFLAKKGHSPEDVDKMHQAWFKAVTLTAALWAYPYVNAGDW
;
A
#
# COMPACT_ATOMS: atom_id res chain seq x y z
N ALA A 1 -13.28 1.63 -9.00
CA ALA A 1 -13.25 2.39 -7.75
C ALA A 1 -12.85 3.80 -8.11
N GLU A 2 -13.59 4.81 -7.66
CA GLU A 2 -13.19 6.20 -7.85
C GLU A 2 -12.09 6.54 -6.83
N TYR A 3 -11.09 7.31 -7.27
CA TYR A 3 -10.07 7.85 -6.37
C TYR A 3 -10.54 9.20 -5.85
N ASP A 4 -11.49 9.13 -4.93
CA ASP A 4 -12.18 10.27 -4.33
C ASP A 4 -11.64 10.59 -2.92
N GLN A 5 -12.26 11.55 -2.24
CA GLN A 5 -11.86 11.92 -0.88
C GLN A 5 -12.04 10.79 0.13
N ALA A 6 -13.11 9.99 -0.01
CA ALA A 6 -13.35 8.86 0.88
C ALA A 6 -12.23 7.82 0.78
N LEU A 7 -11.72 7.60 -0.43
CA LEU A 7 -10.53 6.78 -0.65
C LEU A 7 -9.30 7.39 0.04
N LEU A 8 -9.03 8.69 -0.13
CA LEU A 8 -7.90 9.36 0.53
C LEU A 8 -7.96 9.27 2.06
N ASP A 9 -9.14 9.48 2.65
CA ASP A 9 -9.36 9.38 4.09
C ASP A 9 -9.05 7.96 4.59
N TYR A 10 -9.45 6.95 3.82
CA TYR A 10 -9.17 5.57 4.15
C TYR A 10 -7.70 5.19 3.94
N GLN A 11 -7.01 5.75 2.94
CA GLN A 11 -5.57 5.58 2.77
C GLN A 11 -4.80 6.11 3.98
N TYR A 12 -5.19 7.27 4.51
CA TYR A 12 -4.60 7.81 5.73
C TYR A 12 -4.85 6.89 6.93
N GLU A 13 -6.08 6.38 7.09
CA GLU A 13 -6.42 5.42 8.15
C GLU A 13 -5.56 4.15 8.08
N ILE A 14 -5.30 3.61 6.88
CA ILE A 14 -4.43 2.43 6.74
C ILE A 14 -2.98 2.77 7.11
N GLY A 15 -2.47 3.94 6.72
CA GLY A 15 -1.16 4.43 7.18
C GLY A 15 -1.06 4.48 8.70
N LEU A 16 -2.11 4.98 9.38
CA LEU A 16 -2.18 5.00 10.84
C LEU A 16 -2.16 3.61 11.47
N ARG A 17 -2.76 2.60 10.81
CA ARG A 17 -2.78 1.20 11.30
C ARG A 17 -1.43 0.49 11.16
N HIS A 18 -0.56 0.94 10.26
CA HIS A 18 0.83 0.50 10.18
C HIS A 18 1.72 1.27 11.17
N HIS A 19 1.44 2.57 11.32
CA HIS A 19 2.12 3.47 12.24
C HIS A 19 1.75 3.17 13.71
N ARG A 20 2.59 3.62 14.65
CA ARG A 20 2.34 3.39 16.09
C ARG A 20 1.06 4.07 16.60
N THR A 21 0.51 5.01 15.84
CA THR A 21 -0.70 5.77 16.20
C THR A 21 -1.92 4.86 16.36
N LYS A 22 -2.14 3.92 15.42
CA LYS A 22 -3.30 2.99 15.47
C LYS A 22 -2.93 1.51 15.33
N LYS A 23 -1.64 1.16 15.17
CA LYS A 23 -1.25 -0.26 15.15
C LYS A 23 -1.78 -0.98 16.39
N ASN A 24 -2.29 -2.19 16.16
CA ASN A 24 -2.88 -3.09 17.17
C ASN A 24 -4.24 -2.65 17.74
N ARG A 25 -4.79 -1.49 17.37
CA ARG A 25 -6.06 -0.98 17.90
C ARG A 25 -7.28 -1.60 17.24
N THR A 26 -7.26 -1.72 15.91
CA THR A 26 -8.39 -2.22 15.11
C THR A 26 -8.87 -3.60 15.58
N ASP A 27 -7.92 -4.50 15.85
CA ASP A 27 -8.20 -5.90 16.22
C ASP A 27 -8.05 -6.16 17.73
N GLY A 28 -7.71 -5.15 18.53
CA GLY A 28 -7.54 -5.30 19.99
C GLY A 28 -6.42 -6.24 20.43
N VAL A 29 -5.35 -6.37 19.63
CA VAL A 29 -4.29 -7.37 19.86
C VAL A 29 -3.07 -6.80 20.59
N ASN A 30 -2.23 -7.67 21.15
CA ASN A 30 -0.91 -7.32 21.67
C ASN A 30 0.18 -7.84 20.71
N SER A 31 0.92 -6.93 20.05
CA SER A 31 1.93 -7.25 19.04
C SER A 31 2.99 -6.14 19.02
N ALA A 32 4.02 -6.29 18.16
CA ALA A 32 5.02 -5.25 17.94
C ALA A 32 4.34 -3.87 17.72
N PRO A 33 4.81 -2.78 18.36
CA PRO A 33 4.06 -1.54 18.42
C PRO A 33 4.11 -0.70 17.14
N HIS A 34 5.03 -0.99 16.22
CA HIS A 34 5.30 -0.14 15.06
C HIS A 34 5.87 -0.96 13.90
N ILE A 35 5.46 -0.65 12.67
CA ILE A 35 6.11 -1.16 11.46
C ILE A 35 6.98 -0.02 10.88
N PRO A 36 8.32 -0.13 10.87
CA PRO A 36 9.19 0.90 10.33
C PRO A 36 8.93 1.21 8.84
N LEU A 37 8.93 2.49 8.47
CA LEU A 37 8.66 2.97 7.10
C LEU A 37 9.52 2.27 6.03
N ARG A 38 10.80 1.98 6.35
CA ARG A 38 11.71 1.30 5.42
C ARG A 38 11.14 0.00 4.85
N TYR A 39 10.30 -0.71 5.62
CA TYR A 39 9.68 -1.95 5.18
C TYR A 39 8.44 -1.72 4.32
N LEU A 40 7.66 -0.66 4.57
CA LEU A 40 6.55 -0.26 3.69
C LEU A 40 7.08 0.07 2.29
N VAL A 41 8.17 0.86 2.22
CA VAL A 41 8.84 1.20 0.96
C VAL A 41 9.41 -0.06 0.29
N ALA A 42 10.12 -0.91 1.05
CA ALA A 42 10.68 -2.15 0.52
C ALA A 42 9.58 -3.11 0.00
N PHE A 43 8.38 -3.10 0.59
CA PHE A 43 7.28 -3.98 0.24
C PHE A 43 6.58 -3.62 -1.09
N ILE A 44 6.87 -2.46 -1.66
CA ILE A 44 6.42 -2.12 -3.02
C ILE A 44 6.85 -3.21 -4.02
N TYR A 45 8.10 -3.68 -3.92
CA TYR A 45 8.62 -4.72 -4.82
C TYR A 45 7.91 -6.06 -4.67
N PRO A 46 7.90 -6.75 -3.50
CA PRO A 46 7.30 -8.06 -3.38
C PRO A 46 5.78 -8.05 -3.64
N ILE A 47 5.05 -7.00 -3.26
CA ILE A 47 3.61 -6.90 -3.58
C ILE A 47 3.37 -6.75 -5.09
N THR A 48 4.29 -6.10 -5.80
CA THR A 48 4.22 -5.99 -7.27
C THR A 48 4.62 -7.30 -7.93
N ALA A 49 5.77 -7.87 -7.57
CA ALA A 49 6.31 -9.08 -8.20
C ALA A 49 5.38 -10.30 -8.02
N THR A 50 4.69 -10.39 -6.88
CA THR A 50 3.80 -11.52 -6.57
C THR A 50 2.51 -11.50 -7.38
N VAL A 51 2.03 -10.35 -7.88
CA VAL A 51 0.73 -10.29 -8.57
C VAL A 51 0.79 -10.80 -10.01
N ARG A 52 1.95 -10.70 -10.68
CA ARG A 52 2.07 -10.99 -12.13
C ARG A 52 1.57 -12.39 -12.53
N PRO A 53 1.94 -13.48 -11.82
CA PRO A 53 1.43 -14.80 -12.15
C PRO A 53 -0.09 -14.93 -12.01
N PHE A 54 -0.75 -14.11 -11.18
CA PHE A 54 -2.21 -14.12 -11.05
C PHE A 54 -2.89 -13.35 -12.19
N LEU A 55 -2.32 -12.22 -12.62
CA LEU A 55 -2.81 -11.45 -13.76
C LEU A 55 -2.79 -12.27 -15.06
N ALA A 56 -1.80 -13.15 -15.23
CA ALA A 56 -1.64 -13.99 -16.40
C ALA A 56 -2.62 -15.19 -16.47
N LYS A 57 -3.32 -15.54 -15.39
CA LYS A 57 -4.13 -16.78 -15.30
C LYS A 57 -5.46 -16.75 -16.06
N LYS A 58 -5.86 -15.60 -16.60
CA LYS A 58 -7.21 -15.38 -17.15
C LYS A 58 -7.25 -15.35 -18.70
N GLY A 59 -6.17 -15.74 -19.36
CA GLY A 59 -6.12 -15.82 -20.84
C GLY A 59 -5.95 -14.49 -21.56
N HIS A 60 -5.53 -13.44 -20.85
CA HIS A 60 -5.18 -12.15 -21.46
C HIS A 60 -3.90 -12.25 -22.30
N SER A 61 -3.75 -11.34 -23.27
CA SER A 61 -2.51 -11.21 -24.02
C SER A 61 -1.35 -10.82 -23.08
N PRO A 62 -0.09 -11.19 -23.41
CA PRO A 62 1.07 -10.74 -22.63
C PRO A 62 1.13 -9.21 -22.49
N GLU A 63 0.76 -8.47 -23.53
CA GLU A 63 0.73 -7.00 -23.53
C GLU A 63 -0.27 -6.44 -22.50
N ASP A 64 -1.48 -7.02 -22.43
CA ASP A 64 -2.48 -6.59 -21.47
C ASP A 64 -2.07 -6.96 -20.04
N VAL A 65 -1.43 -8.12 -19.84
CA VAL A 65 -0.86 -8.52 -18.55
C VAL A 65 0.19 -7.51 -18.09
N ASP A 66 1.06 -7.04 -19.00
CA ASP A 66 2.08 -6.05 -18.66
C ASP A 66 1.46 -4.68 -18.35
N LYS A 67 0.40 -4.26 -19.07
CA LYS A 67 -0.37 -3.04 -18.74
C LYS A 67 -1.00 -3.13 -17.34
N MET A 68 -1.65 -4.25 -17.02
CA MET A 68 -2.25 -4.48 -15.71
C MET A 68 -1.19 -4.49 -14.60
N HIS A 69 -0.05 -5.15 -14.84
CA HIS A 69 1.05 -5.20 -13.88
C HIS A 69 1.64 -3.81 -13.62
N GLN A 70 1.80 -2.98 -14.66
CA GLN A 70 2.24 -1.59 -14.51
C GLN A 70 1.21 -0.72 -13.78
N ALA A 71 -0.08 -0.91 -14.05
CA ALA A 71 -1.14 -0.23 -13.31
C ALA A 71 -1.09 -0.60 -11.82
N TRP A 72 -0.91 -1.88 -11.51
CA TRP A 72 -0.75 -2.37 -10.14
C TRP A 72 0.47 -1.77 -9.45
N PHE A 73 1.63 -1.79 -10.11
CA PHE A 73 2.86 -1.21 -9.57
C PHE A 73 2.70 0.27 -9.20
N LYS A 74 2.08 1.05 -10.10
CA LYS A 74 1.77 2.47 -9.85
C LYS A 74 0.82 2.64 -8.66
N ALA A 75 -0.24 1.83 -8.58
CA ALA A 75 -1.21 1.89 -7.49
C ALA A 75 -0.59 1.54 -6.12
N VAL A 76 0.25 0.51 -6.06
CA VAL A 76 0.99 0.12 -4.84
C VAL A 76 1.97 1.21 -4.42
N THR A 77 2.67 1.82 -5.39
CA THR A 77 3.61 2.91 -5.12
C THR A 77 2.89 4.15 -4.58
N LEU A 78 1.79 4.56 -5.22
CA LEU A 78 0.94 5.66 -4.73
C LEU A 78 0.41 5.38 -3.32
N THR A 79 -0.01 4.15 -3.07
CA THR A 79 -0.50 3.70 -1.76
C THR A 79 0.58 3.80 -0.69
N ALA A 80 1.78 3.27 -0.96
CA ALA A 80 2.90 3.33 -0.03
C ALA A 80 3.34 4.78 0.25
N ALA A 81 3.29 5.66 -0.76
CA ALA A 81 3.46 7.09 -0.56
C ALA A 81 2.41 7.63 0.42
N LEU A 82 1.11 7.54 0.12
CA LEU A 82 0.07 8.07 1.01
C LEU A 82 0.15 7.55 2.45
N TRP A 83 0.50 6.27 2.65
CA TRP A 83 0.64 5.67 3.97
C TRP A 83 1.88 6.13 4.75
N ALA A 84 2.85 6.76 4.08
CA ALA A 84 4.04 7.30 4.72
C ALA A 84 3.76 8.61 5.47
N TYR A 85 2.64 9.29 5.23
CA TYR A 85 2.27 10.54 5.90
C TYR A 85 2.50 10.55 7.42
N PRO A 86 1.94 9.61 8.23
CA PRO A 86 2.12 9.64 9.68
C PRO A 86 3.54 9.32 10.18
N TYR A 87 4.46 8.95 9.30
CA TYR A 87 5.86 8.67 9.64
C TYR A 87 6.77 9.89 9.51
N VAL A 88 6.33 10.92 8.78
CA VAL A 88 7.14 12.08 8.45
C VAL A 88 6.88 13.19 9.47
N ASN A 89 7.89 14.01 9.73
CA ASN A 89 7.74 15.15 10.62
C ASN A 89 6.72 16.15 10.05
N ALA A 90 6.03 16.87 10.93
CA ALA A 90 5.09 17.90 10.50
C ALA A 90 5.81 18.98 9.66
N GLY A 91 5.30 19.23 8.45
CA GLY A 91 5.89 20.17 7.49
C GLY A 91 6.85 19.54 6.48
N ASP A 92 7.21 18.26 6.63
CA ASP A 92 8.17 17.56 5.76
C ASP A 92 7.51 16.52 4.84
N TRP A 93 6.17 16.49 4.77
CA TRP A 93 5.37 15.63 3.89
C TRP A 93 5.20 16.23 2.49
#